data_AF-A0A6A3JEA5-F1
#
_entry.id   AF-A0A6A3JEA5-F1
#
_cell.length_a   1.000
_cell.length_b   1.000
_cell.length_c   1.000
_cell.angle_alpha   90.00
_cell.angle_beta   90.00
_cell.angle_gamma   90.00
#
_symmetry.space_group_name_H-M   'P 1'
#
loop_
_entity.id
_entity.type
_entity.pdbx_description
1 polymer ?
#
loop_
_entity_poly.entity_id
_entity_poly.type
_entity_poly.pdbx_seq_one_letter_code
_entity_poly.pdbx_strand_id
1 'polypeptide(L)'
;MIRFLRFAVPAVIALFVVSESTAETTNPKTSLADASPMKLHVTLRRKAMELHGESEFDVFANPVVSGDGQKVLYDGYATFVEGHSRFTYSLVDGAAYLVTNDSSSNAASVRCIPPSTLPFGRILPALNHATPIPSASIGDEPVECESGNLFKTTFAGVHYAICSSGEDGFTALASDLTIDVEYLDKPVSISTPKLSDGSSCKALAKPTRVTPTALALLTGTDVPVSKSRELKAESHMAMAASTCSCNSTPRPCIFFHGLGNENDEPELQDSSRHFGWDKIQGHAPCCTVIKYAALNTVDYAWTNSSLQEKVCKHTLFMSDTSDLSSRTIEDTIVVTHSMGGLMLAGALANKECKLGKSSTWIALSPPMTGSMSSDYLMDFCNGEVRNFMTDLLFNGRCPTSKSTQSCVYKTEKYSDEKLDAAYNAAQEVYRKHVFAAMCSSSYVGNISKYQAKYMMGGTIIPHKSSKNDGLVEFHSCAGGLSPNQFGRTHWDQFYKCELNHADTAFKTGDGIFKDTVRPVKWFECLM
;
A
#
# COMPACT_ATOMS: atom_id res chain seq x y z
N MET A 1 -18.60 66.74 -86.03
CA MET A 1 -17.70 67.48 -85.11
C MET A 1 -17.10 66.46 -84.15
N ILE A 2 -15.75 66.45 -84.04
CA ILE A 2 -14.92 65.93 -82.93
C ILE A 2 -15.02 64.39 -82.71
N ARG A 3 -14.06 63.51 -83.07
CA ARG A 3 -12.59 63.40 -82.92
C ARG A 3 -12.16 62.81 -81.54
N PHE A 4 -11.27 61.81 -81.63
CA PHE A 4 -10.38 61.19 -80.61
C PHE A 4 -10.94 60.08 -79.70
N LEU A 5 -10.40 58.85 -79.59
CA LEU A 5 -9.03 58.27 -79.50
C LEU A 5 -8.36 58.43 -78.11
N ARG A 6 -8.08 57.28 -77.48
CA ARG A 6 -6.95 56.91 -76.58
C ARG A 6 -6.95 57.23 -75.07
N PHE A 7 -6.76 56.13 -74.31
CA PHE A 7 -5.92 55.88 -73.12
C PHE A 7 -5.90 56.88 -71.94
N ALA A 8 -6.24 56.38 -70.73
CA ALA A 8 -5.30 56.19 -69.61
C ALA A 8 -6.00 55.64 -68.34
N VAL A 9 -5.41 54.60 -67.77
CA VAL A 9 -5.53 54.06 -66.38
C VAL A 9 -4.52 54.86 -65.50
N PRO A 10 -4.46 54.86 -64.12
CA PRO A 10 -5.31 54.33 -63.01
C PRO A 10 -5.61 55.35 -61.86
N ALA A 11 -6.39 54.93 -60.85
CA ALA A 11 -6.19 55.11 -59.37
C ALA A 11 -7.55 55.03 -58.61
N VAL A 12 -8.12 53.84 -58.39
CA VAL A 12 -8.19 53.01 -57.15
C VAL A 12 -8.74 53.70 -55.86
N ILE A 13 -9.70 52.98 -55.25
CA ILE A 13 -10.10 52.85 -53.83
C ILE A 13 -11.37 53.60 -53.40
N ALA A 14 -12.48 52.85 -53.28
CA ALA A 14 -13.13 52.53 -52.00
C ALA A 14 -14.52 51.92 -52.26
N LEU A 15 -14.81 50.73 -51.71
CA LEU A 15 -16.15 50.31 -51.29
C LEU A 15 -16.02 49.07 -50.41
N PHE A 16 -16.34 49.26 -49.12
CA PHE A 16 -16.43 48.23 -48.09
C PHE A 16 -17.75 47.45 -48.20
N VAL A 17 -17.66 46.15 -47.92
CA VAL A 17 -18.74 45.17 -47.92
C VAL A 17 -19.36 45.03 -46.53
N VAL A 18 -20.64 44.69 -46.57
CA VAL A 18 -21.67 44.44 -45.54
C VAL A 18 -21.20 43.63 -44.34
N SER A 19 -21.73 44.01 -43.18
CA SER A 19 -21.62 43.39 -41.86
C SER A 19 -22.46 42.11 -41.72
N GLU A 20 -21.83 41.03 -41.22
CA GLU A 20 -22.50 39.86 -40.61
C GLU A 20 -22.21 39.81 -39.11
N SER A 21 -23.25 39.56 -38.32
CA SER A 21 -23.20 39.38 -36.87
C SER A 21 -22.58 38.04 -36.51
N THR A 22 -21.44 38.04 -35.83
CA THR A 22 -20.87 36.83 -35.22
C THR A 22 -21.52 36.60 -33.85
N ALA A 23 -22.23 35.48 -33.74
CA ALA A 23 -22.48 34.83 -32.45
C ALA A 23 -21.12 34.48 -31.80
N GLU A 24 -21.00 34.71 -30.50
CA GLU A 24 -19.84 34.30 -29.71
C GLU A 24 -19.73 32.77 -29.73
N THR A 25 -18.77 32.26 -30.50
CA THR A 25 -18.33 30.87 -30.43
C THR A 25 -17.46 30.71 -29.17
N THR A 26 -17.99 29.99 -28.18
CA THR A 26 -17.19 29.34 -27.13
C THR A 26 -16.15 28.44 -27.81
N ASN A 27 -14.87 28.76 -27.64
CA ASN A 27 -13.76 27.96 -28.16
C ASN A 27 -13.70 26.62 -27.42
N PRO A 28 -13.73 25.46 -28.10
CA PRO A 28 -13.52 24.17 -27.46
C PRO A 28 -12.07 24.06 -26.96
N LYS A 29 -11.91 23.69 -25.68
CA LYS A 29 -10.65 23.55 -24.92
C LYS A 29 -9.72 22.46 -25.48
N THR A 30 -9.11 22.68 -26.63
CA THR A 30 -8.36 21.64 -27.37
C THR A 30 -6.87 21.54 -26.99
N SER A 31 -6.41 22.31 -25.99
CA SER A 31 -5.00 22.39 -25.60
C SER A 31 -4.79 22.07 -24.11
N LEU A 32 -3.59 21.61 -23.76
CA LEU A 32 -3.17 21.50 -22.35
C LEU A 32 -3.18 22.86 -21.63
N ALA A 33 -3.07 23.98 -22.38
CA ALA A 33 -3.23 25.32 -21.84
C ALA A 33 -4.63 25.55 -21.23
N ASP A 34 -5.62 24.75 -21.64
CA ASP A 34 -7.00 24.80 -21.17
C ASP A 34 -7.28 23.74 -20.09
N ALA A 35 -6.26 22.98 -19.66
CA ALA A 35 -6.40 22.03 -18.56
C ALA A 35 -6.94 22.76 -17.34
N SER A 36 -8.02 22.21 -16.76
CA SER A 36 -8.70 22.84 -15.65
C SER A 36 -8.12 22.33 -14.33
N PRO A 37 -8.03 23.16 -13.28
CA PRO A 37 -7.84 22.68 -11.92
C PRO A 37 -8.93 21.68 -11.57
N MET A 38 -8.65 20.74 -10.66
CA MET A 38 -9.53 19.62 -10.37
C MET A 38 -9.71 19.45 -8.87
N LYS A 39 -10.91 19.01 -8.51
CA LYS A 39 -11.22 18.39 -7.22
C LYS A 39 -11.48 16.90 -7.47
N LEU A 40 -10.75 16.05 -6.77
CA LEU A 40 -10.95 14.61 -6.80
C LEU A 40 -11.55 14.21 -5.45
N HIS A 41 -12.82 13.82 -5.45
CA HIS A 41 -13.48 13.26 -4.28
C HIS A 41 -13.24 11.75 -4.25
N VAL A 42 -12.50 11.26 -3.26
CA VAL A 42 -12.14 9.84 -3.12
C VAL A 42 -13.05 9.19 -2.11
N THR A 43 -13.72 8.11 -2.48
CA THR A 43 -14.52 7.26 -1.59
C THR A 43 -13.89 5.87 -1.48
N LEU A 44 -13.45 5.50 -0.27
CA LEU A 44 -12.88 4.20 0.05
C LEU A 44 -13.98 3.24 0.54
N ARG A 45 -14.06 2.05 -0.05
CA ARG A 45 -15.13 1.08 0.24
C ARG A 45 -14.84 0.17 1.44
N ARG A 46 -13.60 0.22 1.97
CA ARG A 46 -13.13 -0.69 3.02
C ARG A 46 -12.61 0.11 4.21
N LYS A 47 -13.08 -0.23 5.41
CA LYS A 47 -12.57 0.32 6.68
C LYS A 47 -11.05 0.12 6.82
N ALA A 48 -10.55 -1.02 6.35
CA ALA A 48 -9.12 -1.32 6.35
C ALA A 48 -8.28 -0.34 5.51
N MET A 49 -8.89 0.44 4.60
CA MET A 49 -8.19 1.41 3.74
C MET A 49 -8.22 2.85 4.25
N GLU A 50 -8.98 3.12 5.32
CA GLU A 50 -9.11 4.48 5.87
C GLU A 50 -7.75 5.14 6.07
N LEU A 51 -7.62 6.35 5.54
CA LEU A 51 -6.44 7.16 5.68
C LEU A 51 -6.72 8.20 6.76
N HIS A 52 -5.95 8.17 7.86
CA HIS A 52 -6.20 9.03 9.04
C HIS A 52 -7.61 8.86 9.64
N GLY A 53 -8.21 7.68 9.48
CA GLY A 53 -9.55 7.38 9.98
C GLY A 53 -10.69 7.87 9.07
N GLU A 54 -10.36 8.45 7.91
CA GLU A 54 -11.36 8.93 6.94
C GLU A 54 -11.49 7.94 5.77
N SER A 55 -12.74 7.63 5.41
CA SER A 55 -13.10 6.83 4.22
C SER A 55 -13.42 7.70 3.01
N GLU A 56 -13.68 8.98 3.20
CA GLU A 56 -13.99 9.94 2.14
C GLU A 56 -13.15 11.19 2.34
N PHE A 57 -12.51 11.68 1.27
CA PHE A 57 -11.68 12.87 1.33
C PHE A 57 -11.49 13.51 -0.04
N ASP A 58 -11.17 14.80 -0.03
CA ASP A 58 -10.93 15.59 -1.23
C ASP A 58 -9.42 15.78 -1.50
N VAL A 59 -9.04 15.65 -2.76
CA VAL A 59 -7.73 16.04 -3.28
C VAL A 59 -7.93 17.19 -4.26
N PHE A 60 -7.18 18.27 -4.08
CA PHE A 60 -7.19 19.39 -5.01
C PHE A 60 -5.92 19.38 -5.86
N ALA A 61 -6.05 19.67 -7.16
CA ALA A 61 -4.93 19.64 -8.09
C ALA A 61 -5.00 20.78 -9.11
N ASN A 62 -3.88 21.45 -9.36
CA ASN A 62 -3.72 22.47 -10.40
C ASN A 62 -2.79 21.96 -11.51
N PRO A 63 -3.13 22.16 -12.78
CA PRO A 63 -2.23 21.85 -13.88
C PRO A 63 -1.06 22.84 -13.93
N VAL A 64 0.14 22.30 -14.09
CA VAL A 64 1.40 22.99 -14.35
C VAL A 64 1.85 22.60 -15.75
N VAL A 65 1.53 23.45 -16.72
CA VAL A 65 1.81 23.23 -18.14
C VAL A 65 3.21 23.73 -18.47
N SER A 66 3.97 22.94 -19.23
CA SER A 66 5.30 23.35 -19.70
C SER A 66 5.20 24.58 -20.61
N GLY A 67 6.26 25.38 -20.69
CA GLY A 67 6.27 26.61 -21.50
C GLY A 67 6.02 26.40 -23.00
N ASP A 68 6.20 25.19 -23.53
CA ASP A 68 5.88 24.80 -24.90
C ASP A 68 4.41 24.34 -25.09
N GLY A 69 3.62 24.25 -24.01
CA GLY A 69 2.24 23.77 -24.03
C GLY A 69 2.09 22.27 -24.27
N GLN A 70 3.18 21.50 -24.32
CA GLN A 70 3.16 20.09 -24.77
C GLN A 70 3.09 19.08 -23.63
N LYS A 71 3.43 19.48 -22.40
CA LYS A 71 3.50 18.58 -21.25
C LYS A 71 2.78 19.21 -20.08
N VAL A 72 2.24 18.36 -19.23
CA VAL A 72 1.58 18.76 -17.99
C VAL A 72 2.11 17.97 -16.82
N LEU A 73 2.19 18.63 -15.67
CA LEU A 73 2.32 18.08 -14.35
C LEU A 73 1.11 18.57 -13.54
N TYR A 74 0.71 17.87 -12.48
CA TYR A 74 -0.26 18.40 -11.53
C TYR A 74 0.40 18.62 -10.19
N ASP A 75 0.27 19.84 -9.68
CA ASP A 75 0.55 20.13 -8.28
C ASP A 75 -0.74 19.94 -7.50
N GLY A 76 -0.68 19.35 -6.32
CA GLY A 76 -1.89 19.04 -5.57
C GLY A 76 -1.67 18.81 -4.10
N TYR A 77 -2.76 18.80 -3.34
CA TYR A 77 -2.71 18.47 -1.93
C TYR A 77 -4.00 17.79 -1.44
N ALA A 78 -3.86 17.05 -0.34
CA ALA A 78 -4.95 16.50 0.45
C ALA A 78 -4.65 16.76 1.93
N THR A 79 -5.68 17.07 2.72
CA THR A 79 -5.56 17.35 4.15
C THR A 79 -6.42 16.39 4.95
N PHE A 80 -5.88 15.90 6.06
CA PHE A 80 -6.55 15.01 7.00
C PHE A 80 -6.40 15.54 8.42
N VAL A 81 -7.35 15.21 9.29
CA VAL A 81 -7.29 15.54 10.72
C VAL A 81 -7.45 14.25 11.53
N GLU A 82 -6.40 13.88 12.27
CA GLU A 82 -6.43 12.73 13.19
C GLU A 82 -6.15 13.23 14.61
N GLY A 83 -7.18 13.16 15.47
CA GLY A 83 -7.11 13.68 16.83
C GLY A 83 -6.79 15.17 16.87
N HIS A 84 -5.62 15.51 17.41
CA HIS A 84 -5.14 16.90 17.57
C HIS A 84 -4.16 17.34 16.48
N SER A 85 -3.93 16.48 15.48
CA SER A 85 -2.93 16.69 14.44
C SER A 85 -3.57 16.81 13.07
N ARG A 86 -3.08 17.77 12.29
CA ARG A 86 -3.44 17.96 10.88
C ARG A 86 -2.30 17.50 10.00
N PHE A 87 -2.61 16.66 9.02
CA PHE A 87 -1.67 16.10 8.06
C PHE A 87 -1.99 16.62 6.67
N THR A 88 -1.03 17.25 5.99
CA THR A 88 -1.19 17.70 4.61
C THR A 88 -0.17 17.01 3.73
N TYR A 89 -0.67 16.21 2.79
CA TYR A 89 0.13 15.58 1.74
C TYR A 89 0.09 16.48 0.53
N SER A 90 1.24 16.81 -0.05
CA SER A 90 1.29 17.65 -1.24
C SER A 90 2.31 17.16 -2.26
N LEU A 91 1.99 17.33 -3.53
CA LEU A 91 2.90 17.20 -4.66
C LEU A 91 3.07 18.59 -5.26
N VAL A 92 4.29 19.13 -5.25
CA VAL A 92 4.59 20.48 -5.76
C VAL A 92 5.87 20.41 -6.59
N ASP A 93 5.82 20.89 -7.83
CA ASP A 93 6.89 20.77 -8.82
C ASP A 93 7.42 19.33 -8.96
N GLY A 94 6.51 18.37 -8.78
CA GLY A 94 6.76 16.94 -8.84
C GLY A 94 7.44 16.37 -7.60
N ALA A 95 7.76 17.16 -6.58
CA ALA A 95 8.30 16.71 -5.30
C ALA A 95 7.17 16.49 -4.27
N ALA A 96 7.24 15.39 -3.50
CA ALA A 96 6.19 15.03 -2.55
C ALA A 96 6.58 15.33 -1.10
N TYR A 97 5.66 15.96 -0.37
CA TYR A 97 5.84 16.45 1.00
C TYR A 97 4.71 15.98 1.90
N LEU A 98 5.05 15.75 3.17
CA LEU A 98 4.09 15.62 4.26
C LEU A 98 4.37 16.71 5.28
N VAL A 99 3.37 17.56 5.51
CA VAL A 99 3.35 18.56 6.57
C VAL A 99 2.50 18.02 7.71
N THR A 100 3.02 18.04 8.94
CA THR A 100 2.27 17.69 10.15
C THR A 100 2.24 18.88 11.09
N ASN A 101 1.02 19.33 11.39
CA ASN A 101 0.74 20.40 12.36
C ASN A 101 0.05 19.77 13.57
N ASP A 102 0.78 19.63 14.66
CA ASP A 102 0.20 19.22 15.93
C ASP A 102 -0.29 20.47 16.67
N SER A 103 -1.56 20.52 17.06
CA SER A 103 -2.10 21.68 17.80
C SER A 103 -1.44 21.92 19.16
N SER A 104 -0.70 20.94 19.68
CA SER A 104 0.13 21.07 20.89
C SER A 104 1.53 21.65 20.64
N SER A 105 1.94 21.84 19.38
CA SER A 105 3.23 22.37 18.96
C SER A 105 3.06 23.63 18.11
N ASN A 106 3.86 24.67 18.38
CA ASN A 106 3.87 25.89 17.57
C ASN A 106 4.64 25.73 16.24
N ALA A 107 5.27 24.58 15.99
CA ALA A 107 6.08 24.34 14.80
C ALA A 107 5.54 23.19 13.95
N ALA A 108 5.26 23.49 12.68
CA ALA A 108 4.97 22.51 11.64
C ALA A 108 6.21 21.66 11.35
N SER A 109 6.04 20.34 11.27
CA SER A 109 7.11 19.47 10.75
C SER A 109 6.87 19.17 9.27
N VAL A 110 7.93 19.25 8.46
CA VAL A 110 7.89 19.00 7.02
C VAL A 110 8.89 17.89 6.70
N ARG A 111 8.45 16.87 5.96
CA ARG A 111 9.31 15.77 5.51
C ARG A 111 9.02 15.36 4.08
N CYS A 112 10.02 14.83 3.41
CA CYS A 112 9.85 14.24 2.08
C CYS A 112 9.12 12.91 2.16
N ILE A 113 8.20 12.70 1.23
CA ILE A 113 7.56 11.41 1.04
C ILE A 113 8.42 10.56 0.12
N PRO A 114 8.82 9.34 0.52
CA PRO A 114 9.57 8.47 -0.36
C PRO A 114 8.79 8.10 -1.64
N PRO A 115 9.46 7.91 -2.79
CA PRO A 115 8.83 7.48 -4.03
C PRO A 115 8.04 6.17 -3.92
N SER A 116 8.43 5.29 -2.99
CA SER A 116 7.76 4.02 -2.73
C SER A 116 6.44 4.18 -1.97
N THR A 117 6.18 5.32 -1.32
CA THR A 117 4.96 5.54 -0.55
C THR A 117 3.79 5.97 -1.42
N LEU A 118 4.03 6.90 -2.37
CA LEU A 118 2.99 7.47 -3.24
C LEU A 118 3.44 7.44 -4.70
N PRO A 119 2.84 6.60 -5.57
CA PRO A 119 3.24 6.50 -6.98
C PRO A 119 2.68 7.63 -7.84
N PHE A 120 2.70 8.89 -7.36
CA PHE A 120 2.10 10.04 -8.05
C PHE A 120 2.62 10.23 -9.48
N GLY A 121 3.91 9.99 -9.71
CA GLY A 121 4.51 10.04 -11.05
C GLY A 121 3.96 9.00 -12.05
N ARG A 122 3.07 8.10 -11.62
CA ARG A 122 2.41 7.08 -12.45
C ARG A 122 0.97 7.43 -12.82
N ILE A 123 0.39 8.51 -12.29
CA ILE A 123 -1.02 8.89 -12.55
C ILE A 123 -1.21 9.30 -14.01
N LEU A 124 -0.46 10.31 -14.49
CA LEU A 124 -0.55 10.75 -15.90
C LEU A 124 -0.20 9.63 -16.89
N PRO A 125 0.84 8.80 -16.65
CA PRO A 125 1.05 7.59 -17.44
C PRO A 125 -0.13 6.61 -17.46
N ALA A 126 -0.86 6.44 -16.35
CA ALA A 126 -2.06 5.60 -16.32
C ALA A 126 -3.18 6.19 -17.19
N LEU A 127 -3.45 7.50 -17.10
CA LEU A 127 -4.43 8.15 -17.98
C LEU A 127 -4.04 8.02 -19.45
N ASN A 128 -2.75 8.11 -19.79
CA ASN A 128 -2.27 7.89 -21.15
C ASN A 128 -2.51 6.48 -21.68
N HIS A 129 -2.62 5.49 -20.79
CA HIS A 129 -2.95 4.11 -21.14
C HIS A 129 -4.46 3.82 -21.10
N ALA A 130 -5.30 4.83 -20.89
CA ALA A 130 -6.74 4.68 -20.97
C ALA A 130 -7.14 4.23 -22.37
N THR A 131 -7.82 3.10 -22.45
CA THR A 131 -8.31 2.50 -23.71
C THR A 131 -9.81 2.28 -23.61
N PRO A 132 -10.60 2.51 -24.68
CA PRO A 132 -12.03 2.31 -24.62
C PRO A 132 -12.38 0.84 -24.36
N ILE A 133 -13.52 0.62 -23.70
CA ILE A 133 -14.09 -0.70 -23.46
C ILE A 133 -15.62 -0.64 -23.58
N PRO A 134 -16.27 -1.74 -23.98
CA PRO A 134 -17.71 -1.77 -24.15
C PRO A 134 -18.48 -1.89 -22.83
N SER A 135 -17.83 -2.43 -21.78
CA SER A 135 -18.42 -2.63 -20.46
C SER A 135 -17.36 -3.01 -19.43
N ALA A 136 -17.68 -2.76 -18.15
CA ALA A 136 -16.92 -3.25 -17.01
C ALA A 136 -17.87 -3.75 -15.91
N SER A 137 -17.35 -4.52 -14.96
CA SER A 137 -18.06 -4.97 -13.75
C SER A 137 -17.13 -4.97 -12.53
N ILE A 138 -17.71 -4.85 -11.34
CA ILE A 138 -17.03 -5.03 -10.05
C ILE A 138 -17.77 -6.11 -9.29
N GLY A 139 -17.14 -7.28 -9.14
CA GLY A 139 -17.85 -8.50 -8.77
C GLY A 139 -18.87 -8.83 -9.85
N ASP A 140 -20.12 -9.09 -9.44
CA ASP A 140 -21.23 -9.37 -10.36
C ASP A 140 -21.99 -8.11 -10.80
N GLU A 141 -21.63 -6.93 -10.27
CA GLU A 141 -22.33 -5.68 -10.54
C GLU A 141 -21.73 -4.96 -11.76
N PRO A 142 -22.55 -4.57 -12.76
CA PRO A 142 -22.08 -3.79 -13.90
C PRO A 142 -21.65 -2.38 -13.49
N VAL A 143 -20.62 -1.87 -14.16
CA VAL A 143 -20.24 -0.46 -14.07
C VAL A 143 -21.11 0.32 -15.05
N GLU A 144 -22.04 1.11 -14.52
CA GLU A 144 -22.88 1.99 -15.30
C GLU A 144 -22.11 3.24 -15.76
N CYS A 145 -22.29 3.60 -17.04
CA CYS A 145 -21.70 4.81 -17.63
C CYS A 145 -22.66 5.41 -18.65
N GLU A 146 -23.48 6.36 -18.21
CA GLU A 146 -24.58 6.93 -19.01
C GLU A 146 -24.10 7.62 -20.30
N SER A 147 -22.89 8.19 -20.28
CA SER A 147 -22.30 8.83 -21.46
C SER A 147 -21.87 7.84 -22.54
N GLY A 148 -21.74 6.55 -22.20
CA GLY A 148 -21.15 5.52 -23.06
C GLY A 148 -19.63 5.64 -23.24
N ASN A 149 -19.00 6.67 -22.71
CA ASN A 149 -17.56 6.91 -22.82
C ASN A 149 -16.81 6.20 -21.69
N LEU A 150 -16.73 4.87 -21.79
CA LEU A 150 -16.09 4.01 -20.81
C LEU A 150 -14.68 3.60 -21.25
N PHE A 151 -13.71 3.75 -20.35
CA PHE A 151 -12.31 3.39 -20.58
C PHE A 151 -11.80 2.46 -19.49
N LYS A 152 -10.79 1.67 -19.81
CA LYS A 152 -9.99 0.96 -18.83
C LYS A 152 -8.59 1.54 -18.71
N THR A 153 -8.06 1.53 -17.49
CA THR A 153 -6.64 1.73 -17.25
C THR A 153 -6.15 0.89 -16.08
N THR A 154 -4.84 0.92 -15.81
CA THR A 154 -4.21 0.30 -14.65
C THR A 154 -3.24 1.28 -14.02
N PHE A 155 -3.41 1.49 -12.71
CA PHE A 155 -2.55 2.36 -11.92
C PHE A 155 -1.97 1.56 -10.75
N ALA A 156 -0.65 1.47 -10.70
CA ALA A 156 0.10 0.81 -9.61
C ALA A 156 -0.38 -0.62 -9.26
N GLY A 157 -0.84 -1.36 -10.28
CA GLY A 157 -1.34 -2.74 -10.17
C GLY A 157 -2.87 -2.84 -10.10
N VAL A 158 -3.55 -1.75 -9.74
CA VAL A 158 -5.02 -1.70 -9.60
C VAL A 158 -5.66 -1.33 -10.94
N HIS A 159 -6.69 -2.09 -11.33
CA HIS A 159 -7.51 -1.80 -12.51
C HIS A 159 -8.57 -0.75 -12.21
N TYR A 160 -8.80 0.14 -13.17
CA TYR A 160 -9.82 1.19 -13.09
C TYR A 160 -10.67 1.18 -14.36
N ALA A 161 -11.99 1.26 -14.18
CA ALA A 161 -12.93 1.69 -15.21
C ALA A 161 -13.16 3.20 -15.05
N ILE A 162 -13.05 3.97 -16.14
CA ILE A 162 -13.23 5.42 -16.14
C ILE A 162 -14.45 5.75 -16.99
N CYS A 163 -15.47 6.36 -16.39
CA CYS A 163 -16.62 6.91 -17.11
C CYS A 163 -16.43 8.42 -17.28
N SER A 164 -16.30 8.89 -18.52
CA SER A 164 -16.14 10.32 -18.83
C SER A 164 -17.50 10.98 -19.08
N SER A 165 -17.75 12.11 -18.43
CA SER A 165 -18.98 12.89 -18.56
C SER A 165 -18.77 14.24 -19.27
N GLY A 166 -17.66 14.40 -20.00
CA GLY A 166 -17.36 15.64 -20.72
C GLY A 166 -17.04 16.78 -19.74
N GLU A 167 -17.77 17.90 -19.83
CA GLU A 167 -17.54 19.09 -19.00
C GLU A 167 -17.89 18.87 -17.51
N ASP A 168 -18.73 17.89 -17.20
CA ASP A 168 -19.10 17.53 -15.82
C ASP A 168 -18.01 16.72 -15.09
N GLY A 169 -16.92 16.37 -15.78
CA GLY A 169 -15.81 15.62 -15.20
C GLY A 169 -15.80 14.14 -15.58
N PHE A 170 -15.24 13.30 -14.70
CA PHE A 170 -15.23 11.85 -14.89
C PHE A 170 -15.17 11.10 -13.55
N THR A 171 -15.66 9.87 -13.55
CA THR A 171 -15.55 8.97 -12.39
C THR A 171 -14.61 7.81 -12.72
N ALA A 172 -13.62 7.57 -11.86
CA ALA A 172 -12.75 6.41 -11.91
C ALA A 172 -13.16 5.39 -10.82
N LEU A 173 -13.60 4.21 -11.25
CA LEU A 173 -14.06 3.13 -10.38
C LEU A 173 -13.04 1.99 -10.35
N ALA A 174 -12.67 1.57 -9.14
CA ALA A 174 -11.93 0.35 -8.88
C ALA A 174 -12.71 -0.53 -7.89
N SER A 175 -12.21 -1.76 -7.67
CA SER A 175 -12.81 -2.72 -6.73
C SER A 175 -13.07 -2.11 -5.34
N ASP A 176 -12.08 -1.42 -4.79
CA ASP A 176 -12.10 -0.96 -3.40
C ASP A 176 -12.29 0.55 -3.22
N LEU A 177 -12.36 1.33 -4.31
CA LEU A 177 -12.52 2.78 -4.22
C LEU A 177 -13.18 3.37 -5.47
N THR A 178 -13.76 4.54 -5.31
CA THR A 178 -14.26 5.41 -6.37
C THR A 178 -13.56 6.76 -6.27
N ILE A 179 -13.28 7.40 -7.40
CA ILE A 179 -12.77 8.76 -7.47
C ILE A 179 -13.66 9.55 -8.43
N ASP A 180 -14.36 10.54 -7.90
CA ASP A 180 -15.15 11.48 -8.68
C ASP A 180 -14.34 12.74 -8.93
N VAL A 181 -14.11 13.08 -10.20
CA VAL A 181 -13.27 14.20 -10.61
C VAL A 181 -14.16 15.31 -11.16
N GLU A 182 -14.11 16.46 -10.50
CA GLU A 182 -14.78 17.70 -10.89
C GLU A 182 -13.74 18.70 -11.40
N TYR A 183 -14.03 19.39 -12.50
CA TYR A 183 -13.21 20.52 -12.96
C TYR A 183 -13.63 21.80 -12.26
N LEU A 184 -12.65 22.55 -11.74
CA LEU A 184 -12.84 23.80 -11.04
C LEU A 184 -12.58 24.98 -11.99
N ASP A 185 -13.37 26.05 -11.82
CA ASP A 185 -13.21 27.29 -12.59
C ASP A 185 -11.91 28.03 -12.29
N LYS A 186 -11.38 27.87 -11.07
CA LYS A 186 -10.22 28.63 -10.58
C LYS A 186 -9.21 27.73 -9.88
N PRO A 187 -7.90 28.00 -10.06
CA PRO A 187 -6.86 27.26 -9.34
C PRO A 187 -7.00 27.43 -7.82
N VAL A 188 -6.73 26.36 -7.08
CA VAL A 188 -6.61 26.43 -5.62
C VAL A 188 -5.24 26.96 -5.23
N SER A 189 -5.09 27.54 -4.04
CA SER A 189 -3.78 27.96 -3.55
C SER A 189 -2.96 26.73 -3.14
N ILE A 190 -1.79 26.53 -3.75
CA ILE A 190 -0.84 25.46 -3.42
C ILE A 190 0.51 26.11 -3.13
N SER A 191 1.01 25.94 -1.91
CA SER A 191 2.30 26.48 -1.48
C SER A 191 3.33 25.37 -1.34
N THR A 192 4.55 25.58 -1.83
CA THR A 192 5.67 24.64 -1.65
C THR A 192 6.11 24.61 -0.18
N PRO A 193 6.03 23.46 0.51
CA PRO A 193 6.56 23.33 1.85
C PRO A 193 8.09 23.44 1.87
N LYS A 194 8.66 24.02 2.93
CA LYS A 194 10.11 24.10 3.13
C LYS A 194 10.54 23.13 4.22
N LEU A 195 11.61 22.39 3.96
CA LEU A 195 12.27 21.57 4.98
C LEU A 195 12.97 22.45 6.01
N SER A 196 13.25 21.90 7.19
CA SER A 196 13.91 22.62 8.29
C SER A 196 15.32 23.14 7.92
N ASP A 197 15.99 22.48 6.97
CA ASP A 197 17.30 22.89 6.44
C ASP A 197 17.19 23.84 5.24
N GLY A 198 15.97 24.26 4.87
CA GLY A 198 15.67 25.13 3.73
C GLY A 198 15.74 24.43 2.38
N SER A 199 16.07 23.13 2.32
CA SER A 199 16.13 22.36 1.09
C SER A 199 14.74 21.94 0.60
N SER A 200 14.68 21.40 -0.62
CA SER A 200 13.46 20.88 -1.25
C SER A 200 13.55 19.37 -1.44
N CYS A 201 12.40 18.72 -1.44
CA CYS A 201 12.34 17.29 -1.70
C CYS A 201 12.69 16.97 -3.16
N LYS A 202 13.24 15.79 -3.39
CA LYS A 202 13.56 15.32 -4.73
C LYS A 202 12.28 15.13 -5.55
N ALA A 203 12.26 15.65 -6.78
CA ALA A 203 11.16 15.44 -7.70
C ALA A 203 10.97 13.94 -8.04
N LEU A 204 9.74 13.47 -7.86
CA LEU A 204 9.25 12.11 -8.09
C LEU A 204 8.43 12.01 -9.38
N ALA A 205 7.68 13.06 -9.70
CA ALA A 205 6.90 13.19 -10.93
C ALA A 205 7.60 14.14 -11.91
N LYS A 206 7.31 13.96 -13.20
CA LYS A 206 7.84 14.80 -14.27
C LYS A 206 6.71 15.25 -15.20
N PRO A 207 6.81 16.44 -15.81
CA PRO A 207 5.89 16.86 -16.86
C PRO A 207 5.80 15.81 -17.97
N THR A 208 4.58 15.42 -18.31
CA THR A 208 4.28 14.29 -19.20
C THR A 208 3.45 14.77 -20.39
N ARG A 209 3.77 14.28 -21.60
CA ARG A 209 2.91 14.46 -22.78
C ARG A 209 1.69 13.59 -22.63
N VAL A 210 0.52 14.08 -23.02
CA VAL A 210 -0.73 13.34 -22.88
C VAL A 210 -1.22 12.78 -24.22
N THR A 211 -1.88 11.62 -24.19
CA THR A 211 -2.61 11.10 -25.37
C THR A 211 -3.89 11.91 -25.59
N PRO A 212 -4.54 11.81 -26.78
CA PRO A 212 -5.80 12.53 -27.01
C PRO A 212 -6.91 12.15 -26.02
N THR A 213 -7.01 10.87 -25.63
CA THR A 213 -7.95 10.41 -24.60
C THR A 213 -7.63 11.02 -23.23
N ALA A 214 -6.36 11.02 -22.83
CA ALA A 214 -5.95 11.65 -21.58
C ALA A 214 -6.15 13.16 -21.60
N LEU A 215 -5.92 13.82 -22.75
CA LEU A 215 -6.21 15.25 -22.90
C LEU A 215 -7.69 15.54 -22.65
N ALA A 216 -8.59 14.79 -23.30
CA ALA A 216 -10.03 14.92 -23.11
C ALA A 216 -10.46 14.74 -21.64
N LEU A 217 -9.91 13.73 -20.95
CA LEU A 217 -10.13 13.52 -19.51
C LEU A 217 -9.54 14.61 -18.61
N LEU A 218 -8.62 15.44 -19.10
CA LEU A 218 -8.00 16.52 -18.31
C LEU A 218 -8.58 17.89 -18.61
N THR A 219 -9.26 18.06 -19.74
CA THR A 219 -9.85 19.34 -20.19
C THR A 219 -11.38 19.33 -20.21
N GLY A 220 -12.00 18.16 -20.07
CA GLY A 220 -13.46 17.99 -20.20
C GLY A 220 -13.97 18.06 -21.63
N THR A 221 -13.09 17.96 -22.63
CA THR A 221 -13.52 17.96 -24.04
C THR A 221 -13.98 16.59 -24.52
N ASP A 222 -14.71 16.59 -25.64
CA ASP A 222 -15.10 15.36 -26.31
C ASP A 222 -13.93 14.42 -26.57
N VAL A 223 -14.14 13.13 -26.28
CA VAL A 223 -13.15 12.10 -26.58
C VAL A 223 -13.10 11.90 -28.10
N PRO A 224 -11.92 11.95 -28.72
CA PRO A 224 -11.80 11.75 -30.16
C PRO A 224 -12.29 10.37 -30.57
N VAL A 225 -13.29 10.31 -31.46
CA VAL A 225 -13.76 9.05 -32.04
C VAL A 225 -12.65 8.47 -32.91
N SER A 226 -12.14 7.29 -32.57
CA SER A 226 -11.14 6.59 -33.37
C SER A 226 -11.73 6.25 -34.75
N LYS A 227 -11.20 6.86 -35.82
CA LYS A 227 -11.55 6.52 -37.21
C LYS A 227 -10.81 5.26 -37.72
N SER A 228 -10.01 4.63 -36.86
CA SER A 228 -9.27 3.42 -37.19
C SER A 228 -10.17 2.19 -37.00
N ARG A 229 -10.30 1.36 -38.04
CA ARG A 229 -10.86 0.00 -37.90
C ARG A 229 -9.93 -0.80 -36.97
N GLU A 230 -10.22 -0.82 -35.67
CA GLU A 230 -9.51 -1.69 -34.74
C GLU A 230 -9.92 -3.15 -34.98
N LEU A 231 -8.93 -3.98 -35.32
CA LEU A 231 -9.13 -5.40 -35.68
C LEU A 231 -9.33 -6.30 -34.45
N LYS A 232 -9.26 -5.77 -33.23
CA LYS A 232 -9.41 -6.51 -31.98
C LYS A 232 -10.69 -6.05 -31.30
N ALA A 233 -11.61 -6.99 -31.07
CA ALA A 233 -12.82 -6.70 -30.32
C ALA A 233 -12.43 -6.22 -28.91
N GLU A 234 -12.92 -5.04 -28.53
CA GLU A 234 -12.78 -4.55 -27.17
C GLU A 234 -13.50 -5.52 -26.21
N SER A 235 -12.83 -5.91 -25.14
CA SER A 235 -13.31 -6.93 -24.21
C SER A 235 -13.87 -6.29 -22.94
N HIS A 236 -14.91 -6.91 -22.39
CA HIS A 236 -15.41 -6.61 -21.05
C HIS A 236 -14.26 -6.64 -20.01
N MET A 237 -14.24 -5.66 -19.10
CA MET A 237 -13.30 -5.63 -17.97
C MET A 237 -14.01 -6.07 -16.69
N ALA A 238 -13.74 -7.29 -16.24
CA ALA A 238 -14.19 -7.75 -14.93
C ALA A 238 -13.15 -7.41 -13.86
N MET A 239 -13.59 -6.71 -12.81
CA MET A 239 -12.82 -6.45 -11.60
C MET A 239 -13.39 -7.26 -10.44
N ALA A 240 -12.55 -7.70 -9.52
CA ALA A 240 -12.99 -8.45 -8.35
C ALA A 240 -13.90 -7.61 -7.44
N ALA A 241 -14.73 -8.26 -6.63
CA ALA A 241 -15.52 -7.58 -5.60
C ALA A 241 -14.64 -6.96 -4.50
N SER A 242 -15.16 -5.92 -3.84
CA SER A 242 -14.47 -5.22 -2.76
C SER A 242 -14.23 -6.10 -1.54
N THR A 243 -15.02 -7.15 -1.34
CA THR A 243 -14.90 -8.13 -0.25
C THR A 243 -14.73 -9.54 -0.79
N CYS A 244 -14.20 -10.45 0.03
CA CYS A 244 -14.05 -11.86 -0.31
C CYS A 244 -14.88 -12.74 0.62
N SER A 245 -15.45 -13.82 0.06
CA SER A 245 -16.02 -14.91 0.83
C SER A 245 -14.96 -15.94 1.19
N CYS A 246 -15.21 -16.75 2.21
CA CYS A 246 -14.34 -17.90 2.49
C CYS A 246 -14.55 -18.99 1.43
N ASN A 247 -13.48 -19.44 0.78
CA ASN A 247 -13.47 -20.57 -0.14
C ASN A 247 -13.00 -21.88 0.52
N SER A 248 -12.84 -21.87 1.85
CA SER A 248 -12.51 -23.02 2.69
C SER A 248 -13.61 -23.29 3.73
N THR A 249 -13.45 -24.33 4.53
CA THR A 249 -14.30 -24.55 5.71
C THR A 249 -13.94 -23.53 6.80
N PRO A 250 -14.88 -22.65 7.21
CA PRO A 250 -14.63 -21.69 8.28
C PRO A 250 -14.29 -22.40 9.58
N ARG A 251 -13.32 -21.88 10.33
CA ARG A 251 -12.88 -22.47 11.59
C ARG A 251 -12.29 -21.43 12.56
N PRO A 252 -12.09 -21.77 13.84
CA PRO A 252 -11.48 -20.84 14.79
C PRO A 252 -10.08 -20.39 14.36
N CYS A 253 -9.78 -19.12 14.56
CA CYS A 253 -8.49 -18.52 14.25
C CYS A 253 -7.78 -18.08 15.53
N ILE A 254 -6.50 -18.44 15.65
CA ILE A 254 -5.64 -18.00 16.75
C ILE A 254 -4.42 -17.27 16.24
N PHE A 255 -4.13 -16.12 16.84
CA PHE A 255 -3.05 -15.23 16.46
C PHE A 255 -1.96 -15.23 17.54
N PHE A 256 -0.72 -15.51 17.14
CA PHE A 256 0.48 -15.42 17.97
C PHE A 256 1.35 -14.25 17.56
N HIS A 257 1.55 -13.32 18.49
CA HIS A 257 2.41 -12.16 18.28
C HIS A 257 3.89 -12.51 18.36
N GLY A 258 4.74 -11.56 17.96
CA GLY A 258 6.19 -11.66 18.07
C GLY A 258 6.78 -11.13 19.37
N LEU A 259 7.92 -10.45 19.26
CA LEU A 259 8.65 -9.86 20.38
C LEU A 259 7.87 -8.73 21.08
N GLY A 260 8.09 -8.58 22.39
CA GLY A 260 7.76 -7.35 23.11
C GLY A 260 6.49 -7.40 23.96
N ASN A 261 6.04 -8.59 24.36
CA ASN A 261 4.99 -8.72 25.36
C ASN A 261 5.57 -9.22 26.69
N GLU A 262 5.32 -8.49 27.76
CA GLU A 262 5.98 -8.69 29.06
C GLU A 262 5.32 -9.80 29.89
N ASN A 263 4.03 -10.06 29.69
CA ASN A 263 3.25 -10.95 30.56
C ASN A 263 2.47 -11.99 29.75
N ASP A 264 2.30 -13.18 30.32
CA ASP A 264 1.30 -14.12 29.82
C ASP A 264 -0.09 -13.69 30.29
N GLU A 265 -1.08 -13.79 29.41
CA GLU A 265 -2.49 -13.81 29.83
C GLU A 265 -2.95 -15.27 29.94
N PRO A 266 -3.67 -15.64 31.02
CA PRO A 266 -4.13 -17.02 31.20
C PRO A 266 -5.18 -17.42 30.15
N GLU A 267 -5.96 -16.46 29.67
CA GLU A 267 -7.04 -16.65 28.70
C GLU A 267 -6.69 -16.06 27.33
N LEU A 268 -7.36 -16.55 26.31
CA LEU A 268 -7.26 -16.02 24.96
C LEU A 268 -8.04 -14.71 24.83
N GLN A 269 -7.40 -13.71 24.24
CA GLN A 269 -7.90 -12.35 24.18
C GLN A 269 -8.73 -12.14 22.90
N ASP A 270 -9.71 -11.22 22.95
CA ASP A 270 -10.48 -10.78 21.78
C ASP A 270 -9.83 -9.60 21.05
N SER A 271 -8.81 -9.00 21.64
CA SER A 271 -8.03 -7.92 21.05
C SER A 271 -6.55 -8.09 21.37
N SER A 272 -5.69 -7.40 20.62
CA SER A 272 -4.25 -7.43 20.88
C SER A 272 -3.59 -6.14 20.48
N ARG A 273 -2.81 -5.54 21.40
CA ARG A 273 -1.96 -4.38 21.06
C ARG A 273 -0.84 -4.72 20.07
N HIS A 274 -0.59 -5.99 19.78
CA HIS A 274 0.45 -6.44 18.85
C HIS A 274 -0.05 -6.61 17.42
N PHE A 275 -1.36 -6.65 17.22
CA PHE A 275 -2.00 -6.73 15.90
C PHE A 275 -2.90 -5.51 15.66
N GLY A 276 -3.21 -5.24 14.39
CA GLY A 276 -4.33 -4.35 14.03
C GLY A 276 -5.66 -5.10 14.12
N TRP A 277 -6.03 -5.54 15.32
CA TRP A 277 -7.23 -6.37 15.54
C TRP A 277 -8.51 -5.69 15.04
N ASP A 278 -8.61 -4.38 15.19
CA ASP A 278 -9.69 -3.52 14.72
C ASP A 278 -9.75 -3.39 13.18
N LYS A 279 -8.61 -3.59 12.50
CA LYS A 279 -8.50 -3.55 11.04
C LYS A 279 -8.80 -4.91 10.39
N ILE A 280 -8.57 -6.01 11.10
CA ILE A 280 -8.91 -7.37 10.63
C ILE A 280 -10.37 -7.71 10.95
N GLN A 281 -10.95 -7.12 11.99
CA GLN A 281 -12.34 -7.35 12.35
C GLN A 281 -13.27 -7.07 11.16
N GLY A 282 -14.06 -8.08 10.76
CA GLY A 282 -14.92 -8.01 9.58
C GLY A 282 -14.24 -8.37 8.24
N HIS A 283 -12.93 -8.65 8.24
CA HIS A 283 -12.12 -8.97 7.06
C HIS A 283 -11.46 -10.35 7.13
N ALA A 284 -12.11 -11.30 7.79
CA ALA A 284 -11.59 -12.65 8.01
C ALA A 284 -12.70 -13.70 7.84
N PRO A 285 -13.25 -13.86 6.62
CA PRO A 285 -14.46 -14.65 6.39
C PRO A 285 -14.29 -16.14 6.72
N CYS A 286 -13.05 -16.65 6.73
CA CYS A 286 -12.75 -18.03 7.11
C CYS A 286 -12.57 -18.25 8.62
N CYS A 287 -12.59 -17.18 9.42
CA CYS A 287 -12.50 -17.27 10.87
C CYS A 287 -13.90 -17.26 11.49
N THR A 288 -14.31 -18.36 12.14
CA THR A 288 -15.57 -18.37 12.92
C THR A 288 -15.47 -17.52 14.18
N VAL A 289 -14.27 -17.47 14.75
CA VAL A 289 -13.87 -16.61 15.86
C VAL A 289 -12.39 -16.26 15.70
N ILE A 290 -12.00 -15.07 16.11
CA ILE A 290 -10.58 -14.66 16.18
C ILE A 290 -10.21 -14.51 17.65
N LYS A 291 -9.12 -15.16 18.04
CA LYS A 291 -8.52 -15.04 19.37
C LYS A 291 -7.04 -14.71 19.26
N TYR A 292 -6.53 -14.00 20.25
CA TYR A 292 -5.13 -13.62 20.35
C TYR A 292 -4.50 -14.24 21.59
N ALA A 293 -3.39 -14.94 21.42
CA ALA A 293 -2.59 -15.40 22.54
C ALA A 293 -1.62 -14.29 22.97
N ALA A 294 -1.70 -13.88 24.23
CA ALA A 294 -0.74 -12.96 24.84
C ALA A 294 0.23 -13.78 25.69
N LEU A 295 1.45 -13.96 25.19
CA LEU A 295 2.48 -14.78 25.83
C LEU A 295 3.67 -13.89 26.22
N ASN A 296 4.38 -14.23 27.29
CA ASN A 296 5.60 -13.50 27.63
C ASN A 296 6.69 -13.77 26.57
N THR A 297 6.94 -12.77 25.73
CA THR A 297 7.95 -12.77 24.66
C THR A 297 9.00 -11.70 24.89
N VAL A 298 9.28 -11.39 26.16
CA VAL A 298 10.44 -10.61 26.62
C VAL A 298 11.41 -11.54 27.33
N ASP A 299 10.92 -12.32 28.29
CA ASP A 299 11.75 -13.15 29.17
C ASP A 299 12.02 -14.56 28.62
N TYR A 300 11.30 -14.96 27.57
CA TYR A 300 11.43 -16.29 27.00
C TYR A 300 11.89 -16.25 25.54
N ALA A 301 12.95 -17.01 25.26
CA ALA A 301 13.40 -17.31 23.92
C ALA A 301 12.36 -18.13 23.15
N TRP A 302 12.29 -18.00 21.82
CA TRP A 302 11.40 -18.84 21.01
C TRP A 302 11.76 -20.34 21.07
N THR A 303 12.99 -20.67 21.46
CA THR A 303 13.48 -22.03 21.71
C THR A 303 13.12 -22.58 23.10
N ASN A 304 12.47 -21.78 23.96
CA ASN A 304 12.09 -22.21 25.29
C ASN A 304 10.92 -23.22 25.25
N SER A 305 11.09 -24.38 25.89
CA SER A 305 10.09 -25.45 25.87
C SER A 305 8.78 -25.04 26.53
N SER A 306 8.79 -24.29 27.63
CA SER A 306 7.56 -23.82 28.28
C SER A 306 6.78 -22.84 27.40
N LEU A 307 7.47 -21.96 26.68
CA LEU A 307 6.82 -21.06 25.72
C LEU A 307 6.19 -21.85 24.55
N GLN A 308 6.91 -22.85 24.03
CA GLN A 308 6.40 -23.73 22.97
C GLN A 308 5.21 -24.58 23.42
N GLU A 309 5.25 -25.10 24.65
CA GLU A 309 4.13 -25.81 25.26
C GLU A 309 2.89 -24.92 25.37
N LYS A 310 3.05 -23.65 25.78
CA LYS A 310 1.94 -22.68 25.82
C LYS A 310 1.35 -22.45 24.42
N VAL A 311 2.17 -22.29 23.38
CA VAL A 311 1.70 -22.16 21.99
C VAL A 311 0.85 -23.37 21.60
N CYS A 312 1.36 -24.58 21.83
CA CYS A 312 0.62 -25.81 21.54
C CYS A 312 -0.68 -25.91 22.36
N LYS A 313 -0.63 -25.62 23.66
CA LYS A 313 -1.79 -25.66 24.55
C LYS A 313 -2.89 -24.73 24.03
N HIS A 314 -2.58 -23.45 23.82
CA HIS A 314 -3.58 -22.50 23.33
C HIS A 314 -4.17 -22.93 21.99
N THR A 315 -3.34 -23.45 21.08
CA THR A 315 -3.83 -23.89 19.77
C THR A 315 -4.70 -25.14 19.86
N LEU A 316 -4.34 -26.12 20.70
CA LEU A 316 -5.16 -27.33 20.93
C LEU A 316 -6.53 -27.02 21.53
N PHE A 317 -6.64 -25.97 22.34
CA PHE A 317 -7.90 -25.53 22.94
C PHE A 317 -8.73 -24.59 22.06
N MET A 318 -8.29 -24.28 20.84
CA MET A 318 -9.08 -23.47 19.90
C MET A 318 -10.25 -24.22 19.28
N SER A 319 -10.12 -25.53 19.13
CA SER A 319 -11.14 -26.39 18.51
C SER A 319 -11.35 -27.65 19.34
N ASP A 320 -12.60 -27.95 19.64
CA ASP A 320 -13.01 -29.17 20.36
C ASP A 320 -12.72 -30.46 19.57
N THR A 321 -12.40 -30.35 18.27
CA THR A 321 -12.00 -31.48 17.43
C THR A 321 -10.52 -31.84 17.53
N SER A 322 -9.70 -31.00 18.18
CA SER A 322 -8.30 -31.30 18.41
C SER A 322 -8.12 -32.54 19.28
N ASP A 323 -7.17 -33.40 18.92
CA ASP A 323 -6.86 -34.61 19.68
C ASP A 323 -5.82 -34.30 20.77
N LEU A 324 -6.29 -34.12 22.00
CA LEU A 324 -5.44 -33.88 23.16
C LEU A 324 -4.53 -35.06 23.51
N SER A 325 -4.91 -36.29 23.14
CA SER A 325 -4.12 -37.50 23.44
C SER A 325 -2.90 -37.62 22.53
N SER A 326 -3.08 -37.40 21.23
CA SER A 326 -1.98 -37.39 20.25
C SER A 326 -1.31 -36.03 20.08
N ARG A 327 -1.84 -35.00 20.77
CA ARG A 327 -1.48 -33.58 20.71
C ARG A 327 -1.53 -33.04 19.29
N THR A 328 -2.60 -33.38 18.56
CA THR A 328 -2.82 -32.98 17.17
C THR A 328 -3.85 -31.85 17.10
N ILE A 329 -3.44 -30.72 16.53
CA ILE A 329 -4.28 -29.53 16.31
C ILE A 329 -5.14 -29.77 15.07
N GLU A 330 -6.46 -29.82 15.24
CA GLU A 330 -7.43 -29.97 14.15
C GLU A 330 -8.35 -28.74 14.09
N ASP A 331 -8.92 -28.51 12.91
CA ASP A 331 -9.87 -27.46 12.56
C ASP A 331 -9.48 -26.07 13.09
N THR A 332 -8.22 -25.69 12.97
CA THR A 332 -7.73 -24.38 13.46
C THR A 332 -6.91 -23.66 12.41
N ILE A 333 -7.17 -22.36 12.21
CA ILE A 333 -6.28 -21.47 11.45
C ILE A 333 -5.33 -20.80 12.45
N VAL A 334 -4.04 -21.11 12.33
CA VAL A 334 -2.98 -20.53 13.17
C VAL A 334 -2.30 -19.42 12.40
N VAL A 335 -2.37 -18.20 12.91
CA VAL A 335 -1.74 -17.01 12.33
C VAL A 335 -0.59 -16.60 13.22
N THR A 336 0.61 -16.47 12.65
CA THR A 336 1.80 -16.11 13.42
C THR A 336 2.48 -14.88 12.85
N HIS A 337 2.83 -13.91 13.69
CA HIS A 337 3.63 -12.75 13.29
C HIS A 337 5.01 -12.76 13.92
N SER A 338 6.04 -12.39 13.14
CA SER A 338 7.40 -12.19 13.63
C SER A 338 7.90 -13.41 14.42
N MET A 339 8.46 -13.24 15.62
CA MET A 339 8.91 -14.36 16.46
C MET A 339 7.83 -15.41 16.74
N GLY A 340 6.53 -15.07 16.68
CA GLY A 340 5.44 -16.04 16.82
C GLY A 340 5.53 -17.18 15.81
N GLY A 341 6.08 -16.93 14.60
CA GLY A 341 6.30 -17.98 13.61
C GLY A 341 7.39 -18.97 14.04
N LEU A 342 8.48 -18.47 14.64
CA LEU A 342 9.52 -19.33 15.22
C LEU A 342 9.02 -20.12 16.42
N MET A 343 8.14 -19.53 17.25
CA MET A 343 7.55 -20.21 18.40
C MET A 343 6.72 -21.43 17.97
N LEU A 344 5.85 -21.27 16.97
CA LEU A 344 5.08 -22.39 16.43
C LEU A 344 5.98 -23.40 15.70
N ALA A 345 6.91 -22.94 14.87
CA ALA A 345 7.84 -23.80 14.17
C ALA A 345 8.67 -24.67 15.14
N GLY A 346 9.18 -24.07 16.20
CA GLY A 346 9.93 -24.73 17.26
C GLY A 346 9.07 -25.75 18.01
N ALA A 347 7.84 -25.40 18.37
CA ALA A 347 6.93 -26.30 19.06
C ALA A 347 6.60 -27.56 18.23
N LEU A 348 6.36 -27.39 16.93
CA LEU A 348 6.15 -28.50 16.00
C LEU A 348 7.43 -29.32 15.77
N ALA A 349 8.59 -28.67 15.62
CA ALA A 349 9.88 -29.34 15.42
C ALA A 349 10.27 -30.20 16.64
N ASN A 350 10.01 -29.68 17.84
CA ASN A 350 10.25 -30.37 19.10
C ASN A 350 9.13 -31.34 19.49
N LYS A 351 8.10 -31.49 18.64
CA LYS A 351 6.98 -32.41 18.83
C LYS A 351 6.13 -32.11 20.08
N GLU A 352 6.11 -30.85 20.52
CA GLU A 352 5.20 -30.38 21.55
C GLU A 352 3.74 -30.47 21.08
N CYS A 353 3.50 -30.40 19.77
CA CYS A 353 2.22 -30.73 19.14
C CYS A 353 2.43 -31.04 17.67
N LYS A 354 1.36 -31.45 16.99
CA LYS A 354 1.32 -31.70 15.55
C LYS A 354 0.26 -30.81 14.92
N LEU A 355 0.53 -30.31 13.73
CA LEU A 355 -0.47 -29.63 12.92
C LEU A 355 -1.23 -30.67 12.08
N GLY A 356 -2.52 -30.84 12.37
CA GLY A 356 -3.43 -31.72 11.64
C GLY A 356 -3.72 -31.20 10.23
N LYS A 357 -4.24 -32.08 9.36
CA LYS A 357 -4.51 -31.73 7.96
C LYS A 357 -5.71 -30.79 7.80
N SER A 358 -6.60 -30.76 8.79
CA SER A 358 -7.73 -29.83 8.84
C SER A 358 -7.34 -28.46 9.42
N SER A 359 -6.06 -28.24 9.73
CA SER A 359 -5.55 -26.98 10.25
C SER A 359 -4.67 -26.27 9.23
N THR A 360 -4.62 -24.94 9.31
CA THR A 360 -3.90 -24.09 8.38
C THR A 360 -2.91 -23.21 9.13
N TRP A 361 -1.68 -23.07 8.65
CA TRP A 361 -0.71 -22.12 9.19
C TRP A 361 -0.44 -20.97 8.21
N ILE A 362 -0.73 -19.75 8.65
CA ILE A 362 -0.47 -18.49 7.94
C ILE A 362 0.62 -17.72 8.68
N ALA A 363 1.69 -17.35 7.97
CA ALA A 363 2.84 -16.68 8.56
C ALA A 363 3.04 -15.24 8.06
N LEU A 364 3.36 -14.33 8.98
CA LEU A 364 3.47 -12.89 8.73
C LEU A 364 4.86 -12.41 9.18
N SER A 365 5.76 -12.12 8.24
CA SER A 365 7.13 -11.69 8.53
C SER A 365 7.91 -12.53 9.57
N PRO A 366 7.85 -13.87 9.60
CA PRO A 366 8.61 -14.64 10.59
C PRO A 366 10.13 -14.58 10.33
N PRO A 367 11.01 -14.34 11.32
CA PRO A 367 12.45 -14.36 11.10
C PRO A 367 13.00 -15.80 11.10
N MET A 368 12.67 -16.62 10.09
CA MET A 368 13.05 -18.05 10.05
C MET A 368 14.56 -18.31 9.94
N THR A 369 15.38 -17.27 9.74
CA THR A 369 16.85 -17.31 9.83
C THR A 369 17.39 -16.26 10.81
N GLY A 370 16.54 -15.74 11.69
CA GLY A 370 16.84 -14.62 12.58
C GLY A 370 16.75 -13.26 11.90
N SER A 371 17.19 -12.22 12.61
CA SER A 371 17.07 -10.82 12.20
C SER A 371 18.34 -10.06 12.55
N MET A 372 18.92 -9.37 11.56
CA MET A 372 20.08 -8.48 11.79
C MET A 372 19.74 -7.34 12.77
N SER A 373 18.47 -7.02 12.98
CA SER A 373 18.06 -6.05 14.01
C SER A 373 18.41 -6.51 15.42
N SER A 374 18.38 -7.82 15.68
CA SER A 374 18.73 -8.39 16.99
C SER A 374 20.22 -8.26 17.23
N ASP A 375 21.05 -8.65 16.25
CA ASP A 375 22.51 -8.50 16.29
C ASP A 375 22.92 -7.04 16.47
N TYR A 376 22.31 -6.13 15.70
CA TYR A 376 22.66 -4.71 15.76
C TYR A 376 22.26 -4.06 17.09
N LEU A 377 21.15 -4.50 17.70
CA LEU A 377 20.80 -4.07 19.05
C LEU A 377 21.79 -4.62 20.10
N MET A 378 22.28 -5.86 19.92
CA MET A 378 23.30 -6.42 20.82
C MET A 378 24.63 -5.68 20.70
N ASP A 379 25.07 -5.35 19.49
CA ASP A 379 26.25 -4.49 19.28
C ASP A 379 26.05 -3.12 19.95
N PHE A 380 24.85 -2.54 19.87
CA PHE A 380 24.53 -1.27 20.52
C PHE A 380 24.64 -1.37 22.05
N CYS A 381 24.04 -2.40 22.64
CA CYS A 381 24.09 -2.61 24.09
C CYS A 381 25.49 -2.98 24.62
N ASN A 382 26.35 -3.55 23.77
CA ASN A 382 27.76 -3.82 24.07
C ASN A 382 28.67 -2.60 23.81
N GLY A 383 28.12 -1.48 23.34
CA GLY A 383 28.86 -0.26 23.07
C GLY A 383 29.70 -0.30 21.79
N GLU A 384 29.48 -1.27 20.90
CA GLU A 384 30.24 -1.45 19.66
C GLU A 384 29.73 -0.55 18.53
N VAL A 385 28.43 -0.23 18.55
CA VAL A 385 27.81 0.72 17.62
C VAL A 385 27.08 1.78 18.42
N ARG A 386 27.49 3.04 18.26
CA ARG A 386 26.81 4.16 18.91
C ARG A 386 26.94 5.44 18.11
N ASN A 387 25.81 5.98 17.71
CA ASN A 387 25.64 7.28 17.10
C ASN A 387 24.21 7.78 17.34
N PHE A 388 23.92 9.02 16.92
CA PHE A 388 22.60 9.63 17.10
C PHE A 388 21.44 8.79 16.56
N MET A 389 21.61 8.15 15.40
CA MET A 389 20.55 7.35 14.77
C MET A 389 20.32 6.02 15.51
N THR A 390 21.39 5.37 15.98
CA THR A 390 21.26 4.15 16.80
C THR A 390 20.69 4.47 18.17
N ASP A 391 21.07 5.59 18.79
CA ASP A 391 20.48 6.06 20.03
C ASP A 391 18.97 6.32 19.83
N LEU A 392 18.57 6.98 18.74
CA LEU A 392 17.16 7.22 18.44
C LEU A 392 16.35 5.92 18.23
N LEU A 393 16.96 4.88 17.65
CA LEU A 393 16.30 3.61 17.40
C LEU A 393 16.24 2.69 18.64
N PHE A 394 17.29 2.69 19.46
CA PHE A 394 17.54 1.66 20.47
C PHE A 394 17.68 2.14 21.91
N ASN A 395 17.71 3.45 22.18
CA ASN A 395 17.80 3.94 23.55
C ASN A 395 16.68 3.37 24.43
N GLY A 396 17.03 2.96 25.65
CA GLY A 396 16.12 2.29 26.58
C GLY A 396 15.83 0.81 26.29
N ARG A 397 16.50 0.19 25.30
CA ARG A 397 16.33 -1.25 24.98
C ARG A 397 17.43 -2.17 25.53
N CYS A 398 18.31 -1.62 26.37
CA CYS A 398 19.40 -2.38 27.01
C CYS A 398 19.09 -2.63 28.50
N PRO A 399 19.45 -3.80 29.05
CA PRO A 399 20.03 -4.96 28.35
C PRO A 399 19.02 -5.60 27.39
N THR A 400 19.53 -6.29 26.37
CA THR A 400 18.66 -6.95 25.39
C THR A 400 17.83 -8.05 26.06
N SER A 401 16.54 -8.13 25.71
CA SER A 401 15.65 -9.18 26.20
C SER A 401 16.08 -10.57 25.71
N LYS A 402 15.76 -11.63 26.48
CA LYS A 402 16.09 -13.01 26.12
C LYS A 402 15.47 -13.43 24.79
N SER A 403 14.25 -12.96 24.53
CA SER A 403 13.57 -13.20 23.26
C SER A 403 14.31 -12.56 22.08
N THR A 404 14.81 -11.34 22.24
CA THR A 404 15.59 -10.66 21.19
C THR A 404 16.92 -11.37 20.95
N GLN A 405 17.64 -11.75 22.01
CA GLN A 405 18.87 -12.54 21.90
C GLN A 405 18.64 -13.87 21.15
N SER A 406 17.47 -14.48 21.31
CA SER A 406 17.14 -15.71 20.58
C SER A 406 16.83 -15.51 19.10
N CYS A 407 16.63 -14.27 18.66
CA CYS A 407 16.28 -13.91 17.27
C CYS A 407 17.48 -13.33 16.49
N VAL A 408 18.71 -13.49 17.00
CA VAL A 408 19.93 -13.15 16.26
C VAL A 408 20.03 -13.98 14.98
N TYR A 409 20.66 -13.39 13.99
CA TYR A 409 20.74 -13.95 12.65
C TYR A 409 21.62 -15.20 12.65
N LYS A 410 21.11 -16.26 12.02
CA LYS A 410 21.78 -17.56 11.95
C LYS A 410 23.20 -17.42 11.41
N THR A 411 24.17 -18.12 11.99
CA THR A 411 25.61 -18.06 11.65
C THR A 411 26.31 -16.71 11.88
N GLU A 412 25.63 -15.68 12.41
CA GLU A 412 26.28 -14.41 12.75
C GLU A 412 26.88 -14.44 14.17
N LYS A 413 27.56 -13.34 14.52
CA LYS A 413 28.37 -13.14 15.72
C LYS A 413 27.73 -13.62 17.02
N TYR A 414 26.43 -13.41 17.19
CA TYR A 414 25.72 -13.73 18.43
C TYR A 414 24.95 -15.06 18.38
N SER A 415 24.94 -15.74 17.23
CA SER A 415 24.36 -17.08 17.11
C SER A 415 25.35 -18.16 17.58
N ASP A 416 24.82 -19.33 17.91
CA ASP A 416 25.60 -20.52 18.25
C ASP A 416 25.08 -21.76 17.49
N GLU A 417 25.83 -22.86 17.56
CA GLU A 417 25.46 -24.10 16.86
C GLU A 417 24.08 -24.63 17.27
N LYS A 418 23.67 -24.40 18.52
CA LYS A 418 22.37 -24.87 19.03
C LYS A 418 21.23 -24.06 18.45
N LEU A 419 21.37 -22.73 18.39
CA LEU A 419 20.39 -21.85 17.79
C LEU A 419 20.32 -22.07 16.27
N ASP A 420 21.46 -22.26 15.61
CA ASP A 420 21.52 -22.59 14.18
C ASP A 420 20.82 -23.92 13.86
N ALA A 421 21.01 -24.94 14.70
CA ALA A 421 20.29 -26.21 14.59
C ALA A 421 18.78 -26.04 14.83
N ALA A 422 18.38 -25.20 15.78
CA ALA A 422 16.98 -24.88 16.02
C ALA A 422 16.34 -24.19 14.79
N TYR A 423 17.04 -23.23 14.17
CA TYR A 423 16.57 -22.60 12.94
C TYR A 423 16.41 -23.62 11.80
N ASN A 424 17.37 -24.54 11.63
CA ASN A 424 17.26 -25.60 10.62
C ASN A 424 15.99 -26.44 10.82
N ALA A 425 15.73 -26.88 12.05
CA ALA A 425 14.55 -27.67 12.37
C ALA A 425 13.25 -26.87 12.17
N ALA A 426 13.24 -25.60 12.58
CA ALA A 426 12.11 -24.69 12.37
C ALA A 426 11.82 -24.47 10.87
N GLN A 427 12.86 -24.29 10.04
CA GLN A 427 12.73 -24.13 8.59
C GLN A 427 12.20 -25.38 7.88
N GLU A 428 12.59 -26.58 8.33
CA GLU A 428 12.04 -27.83 7.80
C GLU A 428 10.54 -27.95 8.06
N VAL A 429 10.11 -27.67 9.30
CA VAL A 429 8.69 -27.65 9.65
C VAL A 429 7.96 -26.55 8.90
N TYR A 430 8.52 -25.34 8.85
CA TYR A 430 7.95 -24.20 8.16
C TYR A 430 7.64 -24.54 6.71
N ARG A 431 8.64 -25.00 5.94
CA ARG A 431 8.46 -25.37 4.53
C ARG A 431 7.47 -26.52 4.31
N LYS A 432 7.31 -27.39 5.30
CA LYS A 432 6.38 -28.52 5.24
C LYS A 432 4.94 -28.14 5.55
N HIS A 433 4.73 -27.19 6.46
CA HIS A 433 3.42 -26.94 7.07
C HIS A 433 2.84 -25.55 6.80
N VAL A 434 3.64 -24.57 6.41
CA VAL A 434 3.13 -23.23 6.09
C VAL A 434 2.25 -23.31 4.85
N PHE A 435 1.01 -22.85 4.98
CA PHE A 435 0.07 -22.76 3.87
C PHE A 435 0.31 -21.47 3.09
N ALA A 436 0.50 -20.35 3.78
CA ALA A 436 0.64 -19.03 3.19
C ALA A 436 1.63 -18.19 3.98
N ALA A 437 2.36 -17.31 3.30
CA ALA A 437 3.31 -16.41 3.95
C ALA A 437 3.34 -15.03 3.33
N MET A 438 3.29 -14.00 4.17
CA MET A 438 3.52 -12.62 3.81
C MET A 438 4.96 -12.24 4.15
N CYS A 439 5.77 -11.98 3.12
CA CYS A 439 7.17 -11.59 3.27
C CYS A 439 7.46 -10.29 2.52
N SER A 440 7.94 -9.27 3.24
CA SER A 440 8.16 -7.97 2.64
C SER A 440 9.50 -7.85 1.95
N SER A 441 9.50 -7.08 0.86
CA SER A 441 10.68 -6.65 0.13
C SER A 441 10.99 -5.16 0.29
N SER A 442 10.26 -4.43 1.15
CA SER A 442 10.47 -3.00 1.40
C SER A 442 10.00 -2.58 2.79
N TYR A 443 10.83 -1.79 3.46
CA TYR A 443 10.54 -1.18 4.76
C TYR A 443 9.74 0.13 4.64
N VAL A 444 9.66 0.70 3.44
CA VAL A 444 8.78 1.82 3.14
C VAL A 444 7.39 1.25 2.90
N GLY A 445 6.72 0.95 4.01
CA GLY A 445 5.39 0.35 4.05
C GLY A 445 4.25 1.35 3.83
N ASN A 446 3.08 1.02 4.37
CA ASN A 446 1.88 1.85 4.29
C ASN A 446 2.07 3.20 5.03
N ILE A 447 1.24 4.18 4.70
CA ILE A 447 1.28 5.51 5.31
C ILE A 447 0.73 5.41 6.72
N SER A 448 1.59 5.54 7.73
CA SER A 448 1.17 5.55 9.14
C SER A 448 2.23 6.12 10.07
N LYS A 449 1.87 6.25 11.35
CA LYS A 449 2.81 6.56 12.44
C LYS A 449 3.94 5.54 12.60
N TYR A 450 3.79 4.31 12.10
CA TYR A 450 4.81 3.27 12.22
C TYR A 450 5.96 3.43 11.23
N GLN A 451 5.70 4.08 10.09
CA GLN A 451 6.61 4.10 8.94
C GLN A 451 8.01 4.64 9.27
N ALA A 452 8.11 5.73 10.05
CA ALA A 452 9.39 6.39 10.33
C ALA A 452 10.39 5.46 11.05
N LYS A 453 9.91 4.70 12.04
CA LYS A 453 10.74 3.75 12.80
C LYS A 453 11.31 2.66 11.91
N TYR A 454 10.47 2.06 11.06
CA TYR A 454 10.91 0.96 10.20
C TYR A 454 11.74 1.43 9.02
N MET A 455 11.51 2.64 8.53
CA MET A 455 12.42 3.28 7.57
C MET A 455 13.81 3.49 8.15
N MET A 456 13.90 3.94 9.40
CA MET A 456 15.17 4.07 10.10
C MET A 456 15.85 2.70 10.23
N GLY A 457 15.13 1.70 10.75
CA GLY A 457 15.61 0.32 10.87
C GLY A 457 16.17 -0.21 9.54
N GLY A 458 15.37 -0.18 8.48
CA GLY A 458 15.75 -0.67 7.16
C GLY A 458 16.89 0.10 6.48
N THR A 459 17.22 1.31 6.98
CA THR A 459 18.33 2.14 6.46
C THR A 459 19.62 1.95 7.25
N ILE A 460 19.55 1.86 8.58
CA ILE A 460 20.75 1.89 9.44
C ILE A 460 21.20 0.50 9.90
N ILE A 461 20.27 -0.46 10.03
CA ILE A 461 20.61 -1.84 10.39
C ILE A 461 21.37 -2.45 9.19
N PRO A 462 22.51 -3.13 9.43
CA PRO A 462 23.30 -3.75 8.37
C PRO A 462 22.65 -5.04 7.85
N HIS A 463 21.47 -4.90 7.24
CA HIS A 463 20.73 -6.01 6.65
C HIS A 463 21.53 -6.70 5.55
N LYS A 464 21.34 -8.02 5.40
CA LYS A 464 21.99 -8.80 4.33
C LYS A 464 21.53 -8.42 2.92
N SER A 465 20.40 -7.71 2.80
CA SER A 465 19.93 -7.14 1.54
C SER A 465 19.02 -5.92 1.77
N SER A 466 18.82 -5.12 0.71
CA SER A 466 17.85 -4.01 0.72
C SER A 466 16.38 -4.46 0.78
N LYS A 467 16.10 -5.76 0.66
CA LYS A 467 14.75 -6.33 0.76
C LYS A 467 14.49 -6.78 2.19
N ASN A 468 13.89 -5.90 2.97
CA ASN A 468 13.52 -6.15 4.36
C ASN A 468 12.28 -5.32 4.74
N ASP A 469 11.59 -5.68 5.82
CA ASP A 469 10.45 -4.93 6.36
C ASP A 469 10.85 -3.87 7.42
N GLY A 470 12.15 -3.59 7.53
CA GLY A 470 12.76 -2.71 8.52
C GLY A 470 13.35 -3.45 9.72
N LEU A 471 13.03 -4.73 9.90
CA LEU A 471 13.62 -5.60 10.92
C LEU A 471 14.03 -6.98 10.37
N VAL A 472 13.20 -7.58 9.52
CA VAL A 472 13.38 -8.93 8.98
C VAL A 472 13.60 -8.87 7.47
N GLU A 473 14.65 -9.55 7.01
CA GLU A 473 14.94 -9.70 5.58
C GLU A 473 13.93 -10.62 4.90
N PHE A 474 13.61 -10.32 3.63
CA PHE A 474 12.74 -11.16 2.80
C PHE A 474 13.16 -12.63 2.80
N HIS A 475 14.46 -12.92 2.70
CA HIS A 475 14.97 -14.28 2.68
C HIS A 475 14.89 -14.98 4.04
N SER A 476 15.07 -14.24 5.15
CA SER A 476 14.81 -14.78 6.48
C SER A 476 13.33 -15.13 6.63
N CYS A 477 12.43 -14.27 6.15
CA CYS A 477 11.00 -14.53 6.09
C CYS A 477 10.60 -15.74 5.25
N ALA A 478 11.20 -15.88 4.07
CA ALA A 478 10.91 -17.00 3.17
C ALA A 478 11.31 -18.35 3.79
N GLY A 479 12.22 -18.40 4.78
CA GLY A 479 12.52 -19.62 5.53
C GLY A 479 12.96 -20.81 4.67
N GLY A 480 13.60 -20.53 3.53
CA GLY A 480 14.02 -21.53 2.55
C GLY A 480 12.98 -21.88 1.48
N LEU A 481 11.80 -21.26 1.48
CA LEU A 481 10.89 -21.25 0.33
C LEU A 481 11.53 -20.49 -0.84
N SER A 482 11.22 -20.91 -2.07
CA SER A 482 11.81 -20.29 -3.26
C SER A 482 11.23 -18.88 -3.45
N PRO A 483 12.06 -17.83 -3.65
CA PRO A 483 11.56 -16.49 -3.96
C PRO A 483 10.63 -16.40 -5.16
N ASN A 484 10.71 -17.37 -6.10
CA ASN A 484 9.86 -17.43 -7.29
C ASN A 484 8.44 -17.91 -6.98
N GLN A 485 8.20 -18.50 -5.80
CA GLN A 485 6.86 -18.84 -5.34
C GLN A 485 6.09 -17.59 -4.89
N PHE A 486 6.79 -16.49 -4.59
CA PHE A 486 6.17 -15.30 -4.07
C PHE A 486 5.75 -14.33 -5.18
N GLY A 487 4.45 -14.14 -5.34
CA GLY A 487 3.88 -13.14 -6.25
C GLY A 487 3.70 -11.78 -5.57
N ARG A 488 3.28 -10.77 -6.35
CA ARG A 488 3.26 -9.35 -5.93
C ARG A 488 1.85 -8.77 -5.78
N THR A 489 0.84 -9.63 -5.75
CA THR A 489 -0.57 -9.26 -5.63
C THR A 489 -1.16 -9.85 -4.36
N HIS A 490 -2.24 -9.27 -3.86
CA HIS A 490 -2.94 -9.77 -2.68
C HIS A 490 -3.65 -11.12 -2.90
N TRP A 491 -3.64 -11.65 -4.13
CA TRP A 491 -4.14 -12.99 -4.46
C TRP A 491 -3.08 -14.09 -4.31
N ASP A 492 -1.81 -13.70 -4.19
CA ASP A 492 -0.72 -14.67 -4.13
C ASP A 492 -0.62 -15.28 -2.73
N GLN A 493 -0.81 -16.60 -2.63
CA GLN A 493 -0.69 -17.36 -1.38
C GLN A 493 0.63 -17.08 -0.64
N PHE A 494 1.72 -16.96 -1.41
CA PHE A 494 2.99 -16.44 -0.93
C PHE A 494 3.15 -15.02 -1.43
N TYR A 495 2.96 -14.05 -0.54
CA TYR A 495 2.82 -12.64 -0.91
C TYR A 495 4.11 -11.87 -0.64
N LYS A 496 4.76 -11.46 -1.74
CA LYS A 496 5.88 -10.51 -1.73
C LYS A 496 5.37 -9.09 -1.70
N CYS A 497 5.16 -8.61 -0.48
CA CYS A 497 4.65 -7.29 -0.21
C CYS A 497 5.76 -6.21 -0.16
N GLU A 498 5.33 -4.96 -0.04
CA GLU A 498 6.13 -3.78 0.26
C GLU A 498 5.59 -3.14 1.55
N LEU A 499 5.52 -3.95 2.62
CA LEU A 499 4.96 -3.61 3.93
C LEU A 499 6.07 -3.52 4.98
N ASN A 500 6.01 -2.55 5.88
CA ASN A 500 6.93 -2.56 7.02
C ASN A 500 6.49 -3.62 8.06
N HIS A 501 7.34 -3.92 9.03
CA HIS A 501 7.10 -5.02 9.97
C HIS A 501 5.82 -4.84 10.83
N ALA A 502 5.36 -3.62 11.06
CA ALA A 502 4.07 -3.37 11.73
C ALA A 502 2.89 -3.54 10.78
N ASP A 503 3.03 -3.16 9.52
CA ASP A 503 1.96 -3.33 8.54
C ASP A 503 1.66 -4.81 8.28
N THR A 504 2.68 -5.69 8.33
CA THR A 504 2.47 -7.14 8.23
C THR A 504 1.75 -7.74 9.44
N ALA A 505 1.68 -7.02 10.57
CA ALA A 505 0.80 -7.33 11.70
C ALA A 505 -0.57 -6.62 11.59
N PHE A 506 -0.93 -6.13 10.40
CA PHE A 506 -2.18 -5.43 10.07
C PHE A 506 -2.39 -4.11 10.80
N LYS A 507 -1.36 -3.55 11.47
CA LYS A 507 -1.50 -2.37 12.35
C LYS A 507 -1.94 -1.10 11.63
N THR A 508 -1.73 -1.03 10.33
CA THR A 508 -2.09 0.12 9.49
C THR A 508 -3.33 -0.15 8.64
N GLY A 509 -3.60 -1.41 8.27
CA GLY A 509 -4.59 -1.75 7.24
C GLY A 509 -4.01 -1.77 5.82
N ASP A 510 -4.89 -1.74 4.83
CA ASP A 510 -4.61 -1.73 3.41
C ASP A 510 -4.17 -0.34 2.92
N GLY A 511 -3.18 -0.30 2.04
CA GLY A 511 -2.72 0.91 1.37
C GLY A 511 -3.56 1.20 0.14
N ILE A 512 -3.91 2.45 -0.11
CA ILE A 512 -4.88 2.82 -1.14
C ILE A 512 -4.37 2.73 -2.59
N PHE A 513 -3.05 2.66 -2.80
CA PHE A 513 -2.46 2.82 -4.14
C PHE A 513 -1.87 1.56 -4.76
N LYS A 514 -1.41 0.60 -3.96
CA LYS A 514 -0.54 -0.48 -4.44
C LYS A 514 -1.06 -1.84 -4.01
N ASP A 515 -1.13 -2.77 -4.96
CA ASP A 515 -1.44 -4.17 -4.65
C ASP A 515 -0.39 -4.88 -3.80
N THR A 516 0.83 -4.35 -3.72
CA THR A 516 1.89 -4.83 -2.82
C THR A 516 1.75 -4.33 -1.39
N VAL A 517 0.74 -3.51 -1.09
CA VAL A 517 0.50 -2.91 0.24
C VAL A 517 -0.94 -3.22 0.68
N ARG A 518 -1.37 -4.49 0.58
CA ARG A 518 -2.76 -4.92 0.85
C ARG A 518 -2.83 -6.09 1.85
N PRO A 519 -2.31 -5.94 3.08
CA PRO A 519 -2.23 -7.07 4.02
C PRO A 519 -3.60 -7.61 4.41
N VAL A 520 -4.59 -6.73 4.67
CA VAL A 520 -5.91 -7.15 5.16
C VAL A 520 -6.69 -7.80 4.03
N LYS A 521 -6.70 -7.21 2.83
CA LYS A 521 -7.31 -7.84 1.64
C LYS A 521 -6.65 -9.18 1.32
N TRP A 522 -5.33 -9.29 1.41
CA TRP A 522 -4.62 -10.55 1.22
C TRP A 522 -5.13 -11.63 2.19
N PHE A 523 -5.25 -11.30 3.48
CA PHE A 523 -5.74 -12.25 4.48
C PHE A 523 -7.22 -12.62 4.27
N GLU A 524 -8.06 -11.63 3.94
CA GLU A 524 -9.49 -11.82 3.68
C GLU A 524 -9.76 -12.75 2.51
N CYS A 525 -8.96 -12.64 1.44
CA CYS A 525 -9.13 -13.35 0.18
C CYS A 525 -8.26 -14.61 0.05
N LEU A 526 -7.53 -14.98 1.10
CA LEU A 526 -6.51 -16.02 1.04
C LEU A 526 -7.07 -17.44 0.87
N MET A 527 -8.26 -17.68 1.41
CA MET A 527 -8.79 -19.03 1.63
C MET A 527 -10.23 -19.19 1.20
#